data_AF-A0A4D6MQM9-F1
#
_entry.id   AF-A0A4D6MQM9-F1
#
_cell.length_a   1.000
_cell.length_b   1.000
_cell.length_c   1.000
_cell.angle_alpha   90.00
_cell.angle_beta   90.00
_cell.angle_gamma   90.00
#
_symmetry.space_group_name_H-M   'P 1'
#
loop_
_entity.id
_entity.type
_entity.pdbx_description
1 polymer ?
#
loop_
_entity_poly.entity_id
_entity_poly.type
_entity_poly.pdbx_seq_one_letter_code
_entity_poly.pdbx_strand_id
1 'polypeptide(L)' 'MISSEDYTGTLTNVGPAEATYIVDLEVPLATGMSVNPSQITFTEVNQKVTFSMEFIPEEKENRGNQSFSKGCLS' A
#
# COMPACT_ATOMS: atom_id res chain seq x y z
N MET A 1 11.35 -20.61 2.73
CA MET A 1 10.40 -19.65 3.29
C MET A 1 10.40 -18.45 2.39
N ILE A 2 9.25 -18.09 1.84
CA ILE A 2 9.06 -16.78 1.23
C ILE A 2 8.76 -15.84 2.41
N SER A 3 9.55 -14.77 2.57
CA SER A 3 9.35 -13.77 3.62
C SER A 3 8.59 -12.58 3.05
N SER A 4 7.53 -12.15 3.73
CA SER A 4 6.90 -10.86 3.45
C SER A 4 7.77 -9.71 3.95
N GLU A 5 7.56 -8.54 3.38
CA GLU A 5 8.21 -7.29 3.77
C GLU A 5 7.14 -6.26 4.12
N ASP A 6 7.30 -5.61 5.27
CA ASP A 6 6.36 -4.63 5.79
C ASP A 6 6.95 -3.22 5.74
N TYR A 7 6.16 -2.27 5.24
CA TYR A 7 6.49 -0.85 5.20
C TYR A 7 5.44 -0.04 5.96
N THR A 8 5.90 0.95 6.72
CA THR A 8 5.01 1.86 7.45
C THR A 8 5.17 3.29 6.92
N GLY A 9 4.06 3.95 6.61
CA GLY A 9 4.01 5.33 6.13
C GLY A 9 3.09 6.18 6.99
N THR A 10 3.34 7.49 7.03
CA THR A 10 2.47 8.46 7.70
C THR A 10 1.98 9.51 6.71
N LEU A 11 0.67 9.59 6.56
CA LEU A 11 0.00 10.61 5.76
C LEU A 11 -0.30 11.83 6.64
N THR A 12 -0.24 13.02 6.05
CA THR A 12 -0.67 14.28 6.69
C THR A 12 -1.71 14.93 5.79
N ASN A 13 -2.90 15.24 6.34
CA ASN A 13 -3.92 15.95 5.58
C ASN A 13 -3.50 17.41 5.35
N VAL A 14 -3.30 17.80 4.10
CA VAL A 14 -3.05 19.20 3.71
C VAL A 14 -4.23 19.81 2.95
N GLY A 15 -5.33 19.06 2.82
CA GLY A 15 -6.57 19.49 2.18
C GLY A 15 -7.67 19.79 3.19
N PRO A 16 -8.94 19.79 2.75
CA PRO A 16 -10.10 20.01 3.62
C PRO A 16 -10.22 18.95 4.72
N ALA A 17 -10.88 19.34 5.82
CA ALA A 17 -11.41 18.42 6.82
C ALA A 17 -12.59 17.60 6.27
N GLU A 18 -12.94 16.52 6.97
CA GLU A 18 -14.03 15.59 6.61
C GLU A 18 -13.86 14.97 5.22
N ALA A 19 -12.63 14.58 4.89
CA ALA A 19 -12.27 13.94 3.63
C ALA A 19 -11.91 12.46 3.83
N THR A 20 -12.56 11.58 3.07
CA THR A 20 -12.30 10.13 3.08
C THR A 20 -11.53 9.72 1.84
N TYR A 21 -10.46 8.96 2.03
CA TYR A 21 -9.64 8.35 1.00
C TYR A 21 -9.76 6.83 1.11
N ILE A 22 -9.96 6.16 -0.02
CA ILE A 22 -10.01 4.72 -0.13
C ILE A 22 -8.86 4.32 -1.04
N VAL A 23 -8.05 3.38 -0.59
CA VAL A 23 -6.88 2.89 -1.32
C VAL A 23 -7.31 2.08 -2.53
N ASP A 24 -6.76 2.40 -3.69
CA ASP A 24 -6.74 1.53 -4.87
C ASP A 24 -5.33 0.96 -5.08
N LEU A 25 -5.25 -0.34 -5.40
CA LEU A 25 -3.98 -1.09 -5.47
C LEU A 25 -3.77 -1.69 -6.85
N GLU A 26 -2.68 -1.28 -7.49
CA GLU A 26 -2.11 -1.99 -8.62
C GLU A 26 -0.97 -2.89 -8.10
N VAL A 27 -1.21 -4.19 -8.07
CA VAL A 27 -0.28 -5.16 -7.47
C VAL A 27 0.81 -5.55 -8.50
N PRO A 28 2.11 -5.46 -8.15
CA PRO A 28 3.19 -5.91 -9.00
C PRO A 28 3.08 -7.40 -9.32
N LEU A 29 3.50 -7.78 -10.52
CA LEU A 29 3.54 -9.19 -10.94
C LEU A 29 4.23 -10.08 -9.89
N ALA A 30 3.63 -11.26 -9.67
CA ALA A 30 4.13 -12.33 -8.78
C ALA A 30 4.40 -11.85 -7.34
N THR A 31 3.54 -10.95 -6.86
CA THR A 31 3.56 -10.42 -5.50
C THR A 31 2.10 -10.29 -5.05
N GLY A 32 1.81 -10.57 -3.78
CA GLY A 32 0.60 -10.11 -3.10
C GLY A 32 0.88 -8.79 -2.37
N MET A 33 -0.13 -7.93 -2.27
CA MET A 33 -0.03 -6.70 -1.49
C MET A 33 -1.25 -6.52 -0.59
N SER A 34 -1.03 -5.99 0.61
CA SER A 34 -2.10 -5.58 1.52
C SER A 34 -1.80 -4.23 2.16
N VAL A 35 -2.84 -3.47 2.51
CA VAL A 35 -2.72 -2.15 3.15
C VAL A 35 -3.69 -2.03 4.32
N ASN A 36 -3.19 -1.50 5.44
CA ASN A 36 -3.99 -1.28 6.64
C ASN A 36 -3.69 0.09 7.27
N PRO A 37 -4.70 0.95 7.47
CA PRO A 37 -6.08 0.81 7.00
C PRO A 37 -6.19 1.07 5.48
N SER A 38 -7.13 0.40 4.81
CA SER A 38 -7.44 0.62 3.37
C SER A 38 -8.38 1.81 3.13
N GLN A 39 -8.96 2.36 4.18
CA GLN A 39 -9.77 3.58 4.15
C GLN A 39 -9.35 4.49 5.30
N ILE A 40 -9.11 5.77 5.00
CA ILE A 40 -8.73 6.79 5.98
C ILE A 40 -9.72 7.95 5.85
N THR A 41 -10.23 8.41 6.98
CA THR A 41 -11.01 9.66 7.04
C THR A 41 -10.23 10.67 7.86
N PHE A 42 -9.92 11.81 7.26
CA PHE A 42 -9.35 12.95 7.96
C PHE A 42 -10.48 13.90 8.38
N THR A 43 -10.62 14.15 9.67
CA THR A 43 -11.61 15.05 10.26
C THR A 43 -11.05 16.46 10.46
N GLU A 44 -9.73 16.64 10.36
CA GLU A 44 -9.07 17.93 10.57
C GLU A 44 -7.91 18.16 9.58
N VAL A 45 -7.60 19.44 9.32
CA VAL A 45 -6.40 19.83 8.56
C VAL A 45 -5.17 19.57 9.43
N ASN A 46 -4.10 19.05 8.82
CA ASN A 46 -2.86 18.60 9.46
C ASN A 46 -2.97 17.34 10.34
N GLN A 47 -4.14 16.71 10.40
CA GLN A 47 -4.26 15.40 11.03
C GLN A 47 -3.31 14.40 10.35
N LYS A 48 -2.66 13.58 11.17
CA LYS A 48 -1.74 12.53 10.71
C LYS A 48 -2.34 11.16 10.96
N VAL A 49 -2.19 10.28 9.98
CA VAL A 49 -2.59 8.88 10.09
C VAL A 49 -1.45 8.01 9.58
N THR A 50 -1.12 6.98 10.34
CA THR A 50 -0.11 5.99 9.97
C THR A 50 -0.80 4.77 9.38
N PHE A 51 -0.22 4.24 8.30
CA PHE A 51 -0.68 3.03 7.64
C PHE A 51 0.50 2.08 7.39
N SER A 52 0.21 0.80 7.25
CA SER A 52 1.16 -0.24 6.88
C SER A 52 0.82 -0.84 5.53
N MET A 53 1.85 -1.28 4.82
CA MET A 53 1.77 -2.01 3.55
C MET A 53 2.60 -3.28 3.68
N GLU A 54 2.04 -4.42 3.31
CA GLU A 54 2.75 -5.70 3.26
C GLU A 54 2.95 -6.11 1.80
N PHE A 55 4.16 -6.55 1.46
CA PHE A 55 4.49 -7.19 0.19
C PHE A 55 4.79 -8.67 0.43
N ILE A 56 4.05 -9.54 -0.23
CA ILE A 56 4.15 -10.99 -0.08
C ILE A 56 4.67 -11.55 -1.41
N PRO A 57 5.95 -11.94 -1.53
CA PRO A 57 6.44 -12.53 -2.78
C PRO A 57 5.66 -13.82 -3.11
N GLU A 58 5.43 -14.07 -4.38
CA GLU A 58 4.88 -15.35 -4.84
C GLU A 58 5.98 -16.28 -5.38
N GLU A 59 5.58 -17.46 -5.85
CA GLU A 59 6.49 -18.44 -6.44
C GLU A 59 7.23 -17.86 -7.66
N LYS A 60 8.51 -18.22 -7.79
CA LYS A 60 9.38 -17.70 -8.86
C LYS A 60 8.88 -18.05 -10.27
N GLU A 61 8.10 -19.11 -10.40
CA GLU A 61 7.50 -19.51 -11.68
C GLU A 61 6.50 -18.46 -12.18
N ASN A 62 5.77 -17.80 -11.26
CA ASN A 62 4.77 -16.79 -11.60
C ASN A 62 5.38 -15.52 -12.23
N ARG A 63 6.65 -15.20 -11.93
CA ARG A 63 7.35 -14.06 -12.54
C ARG A 63 8.08 -14.39 -13.85
N GLY A 64 8.28 -15.67 -14.17
CA GLY A 64 9.06 -16.09 -15.33
C GLY A 64 10.46 -15.43 -15.40
N ASN A 65 10.80 -14.87 -16.56
CA ASN A 65 12.09 -14.19 -16.80
C ASN A 65 12.12 -12.72 -16.33
N GLN A 66 11.08 -12.24 -15.64
CA GLN A 66 11.02 -10.85 -15.19
C GLN A 66 11.78 -10.67 -13.88
N SER A 67 12.82 -9.84 -13.91
CA SER A 67 13.63 -9.51 -12.74
C SER A 67 13.02 -8.41 -11.87
N PHE A 68 12.12 -7.58 -12.43
CA PHE A 68 11.50 -6.45 -11.76
C PHE A 68 10.05 -6.30 -12.21
N SER A 69 9.17 -5.96 -11.28
CA SER A 69 7.78 -5.56 -11.51
C SER A 69 7.50 -4.24 -10.77
N LYS A 70 6.43 -3.56 -11.15
CA LYS A 70 5.99 -2.30 -10.55
C LYS A 70 4.51 -2.40 -10.22
N GLY A 71 4.11 -1.63 -9.22
CA GLY A 71 2.73 -1.43 -8.80
C GLY A 71 2.57 -0.02 -8.24
N CYS A 72 1.34 0.34 -7.88
CA CYS A 72 1.05 1.64 -7.30
C CYS A 72 -0.07 1.57 -6.26
N LEU A 73 -0.09 2.59 -5.40
CA LEU A 73 -1.15 2.88 -4.45
C LEU A 73 -1.65 4.29 -4.76
N SER A 74 -2.95 4.43 -5.02
CA SER A 74 -3.60 5.69 -5.39
C SER A 74 -4.81 6.01 -4.54
#